data_AF-A0A2S2R4Q5-F1
#
_entry.id   AF-A0A2S2R4Q5-F1
#
_cell.length_a   1.000
_cell.length_b   1.000
_cell.length_c   1.000
_cell.angle_alpha   90.00
_cell.angle_beta   90.00
_cell.angle_gamma   90.00
#
_symmetry.space_group_name_H-M   'P 1'
#
loop_
_entity.id
_entity.type
_entity.pdbx_description
1 polymer ?
#
loop_
_entity_poly.entity_id
_entity_poly.type
_entity_poly.pdbx_seq_one_letter_code
_entity_poly.pdbx_strand_id
1 'polypeptide(L)'
;MAQKRKLTTLSLAEKVNLLRIIEKGEKKKQEIAKDFGIPASTLSTIIKSKEVILKNFNENSATRKKMKPGEYSDIESCLLKWFQQCLDKKISINGPILREKAEEFGYKLGHVDG
;
A
#
# COMPACT_ATOMS: atom_id res chain seq x y z
N MET A 1 -1.77 18.23 -33.31
CA MET A 1 -2.87 18.27 -32.32
C MET A 1 -2.41 17.56 -31.06
N ALA A 2 -2.30 18.24 -29.92
CA ALA A 2 -1.88 17.61 -28.66
C ALA A 2 -3.07 16.83 -28.08
N GLN A 3 -3.08 15.51 -28.28
CA GLN A 3 -4.12 14.63 -27.76
C GLN A 3 -4.03 14.62 -26.22
N LYS A 4 -5.08 15.13 -25.57
CA LYS A 4 -5.19 15.25 -24.11
C LYS A 4 -5.12 13.83 -23.52
N ARG A 5 -4.00 13.49 -22.87
CA ARG A 5 -3.74 12.15 -22.33
C ARG A 5 -4.72 11.86 -21.18
N LYS A 6 -5.60 10.88 -21.37
CA LYS A 6 -6.43 10.34 -20.27
C LYS A 6 -5.50 9.51 -19.37
N LEU A 7 -5.15 10.04 -18.21
CA LEU A 7 -4.35 9.33 -17.21
C LEU A 7 -5.25 8.26 -16.56
N THR A 8 -5.22 7.04 -17.10
CA THR A 8 -5.78 5.88 -16.42
C THR A 8 -4.92 5.57 -15.20
N THR A 9 -5.46 5.84 -14.02
CA THR A 9 -4.80 5.50 -12.76
C THR A 9 -4.94 4.00 -12.53
N LEU A 10 -3.90 3.24 -12.89
CA LEU A 10 -3.85 1.80 -12.59
C LEU A 10 -3.81 1.58 -11.08
N SER A 11 -4.64 0.64 -10.59
CA SER A 11 -4.61 0.21 -9.20
C SER A 11 -3.33 -0.57 -8.88
N LEU A 12 -2.97 -0.66 -7.59
CA LEU A 12 -1.77 -1.37 -7.16
C LEU A 12 -1.75 -2.83 -7.67
N ALA A 13 -2.89 -3.52 -7.57
CA ALA A 13 -3.07 -4.88 -8.06
C ALA A 13 -2.85 -5.00 -9.58
N GLU A 14 -3.33 -4.04 -10.37
CA GLU A 14 -3.14 -4.04 -11.83
C GLU A 14 -1.68 -3.83 -12.22
N LYS A 15 -0.95 -2.96 -11.50
CA LYS A 15 0.48 -2.76 -11.71
C LYS A 15 1.27 -4.03 -11.40
N VAL A 16 0.91 -4.76 -10.35
CA VAL A 16 1.53 -6.05 -10.00
C VAL A 16 1.22 -7.12 -11.05
N ASN A 17 -0.03 -7.20 -11.51
CA ASN A 17 -0.41 -8.13 -12.57
C ASN A 17 0.38 -7.85 -13.86
N LEU A 18 0.50 -6.58 -14.23
CA LEU A 18 1.32 -6.14 -15.37
C LEU A 18 2.79 -6.55 -15.22
N LEU A 19 3.39 -6.34 -14.04
CA LEU A 19 4.77 -6.75 -13.77
C LEU A 19 4.95 -8.26 -13.90
N ARG A 20 3.97 -9.04 -13.40
CA ARG A 20 3.96 -10.50 -13.50
C ARG A 20 3.91 -10.99 -14.95
N ILE A 21 3.09 -10.36 -15.80
CA ILE A 21 3.01 -10.69 -17.23
C ILE A 21 4.32 -10.37 -17.94
N ILE A 22 4.99 -9.27 -17.57
CA ILE A 22 6.31 -8.91 -18.11
C ILE A 22 7.37 -9.93 -17.70
N GLU A 23 7.42 -10.31 -16.41
CA GLU A 23 8.39 -11.30 -15.90
C GLU A 23 8.15 -12.70 -16.47
N LYS A 24 6.89 -13.07 -16.71
CA LYS A 24 6.53 -14.35 -17.34
C LYS A 24 6.87 -14.39 -18.83
N GLY A 25 7.13 -13.25 -19.46
CA GLY A 25 7.58 -13.16 -20.85
C GLY A 25 6.52 -13.52 -21.89
N GLU A 26 5.25 -13.65 -21.50
CA GLU A 26 4.16 -14.12 -22.38
C GLU A 26 3.80 -13.12 -23.49
N LYS A 27 4.07 -11.82 -23.29
CA LYS A 27 3.71 -10.75 -24.23
C LYS A 27 4.84 -9.73 -24.37
N LYS A 28 4.94 -9.09 -25.53
CA LYS A 28 5.83 -7.94 -25.75
C LYS A 28 5.36 -6.74 -24.93
N LYS A 29 6.31 -5.95 -24.40
CA LYS A 29 6.03 -4.74 -23.60
C LYS A 29 5.03 -3.78 -24.27
N GLN A 30 5.07 -3.65 -25.59
CA GLN A 30 4.15 -2.81 -26.36
C GLN A 30 2.72 -3.36 -26.39
N GLU A 31 2.56 -4.68 -26.44
CA GLU A 31 1.25 -5.33 -26.40
C GLU A 31 0.62 -5.15 -25.02
N ILE A 32 1.40 -5.35 -23.96
CA ILE A 32 0.96 -5.15 -22.57
C ILE A 32 0.53 -3.69 -22.35
N ALA A 33 1.28 -2.73 -22.88
CA ALA A 33 0.92 -1.32 -22.80
C ALA A 33 -0.44 -1.04 -23.47
N LYS A 34 -0.72 -1.67 -24.63
CA LYS A 34 -2.00 -1.54 -25.32
C LYS A 34 -3.16 -2.21 -24.58
N ASP A 35 -2.93 -3.42 -24.07
CA ASP A 35 -3.90 -4.22 -23.30
C ASP A 35 -4.39 -3.45 -22.05
N PHE A 36 -3.45 -2.79 -21.35
CA PHE A 36 -3.74 -1.97 -20.17
C PHE A 36 -4.06 -0.50 -20.49
N GLY A 37 -4.09 -0.12 -21.77
CA GLY A 37 -4.38 1.25 -22.20
C GLY A 37 -3.42 2.32 -21.66
N ILE A 38 -2.14 1.95 -21.43
CA ILE A 38 -1.13 2.85 -20.89
C ILE A 38 -0.06 3.24 -21.92
N PRO A 39 0.54 4.44 -21.81
CA PRO A 39 1.71 4.80 -22.60
C PRO A 39 2.93 3.92 -22.29
N ALA A 40 3.78 3.68 -23.28
CA ALA A 40 5.06 2.99 -23.09
C ALA A 40 5.99 3.68 -22.08
N SER A 41 5.88 5.01 -21.96
CA SER A 41 6.61 5.78 -20.94
C SER A 41 6.14 5.42 -19.52
N THR A 42 4.83 5.28 -19.30
CA THR A 42 4.25 4.84 -18.03
C THR A 42 4.65 3.41 -17.69
N LEU A 43 4.67 2.53 -18.69
CA LEU A 43 5.14 1.15 -18.53
C LEU A 43 6.59 1.11 -18.03
N SER A 44 7.48 1.90 -18.64
CA SER A 44 8.89 1.99 -18.22
C SER A 44 9.03 2.50 -16.79
N THR A 45 8.23 3.48 -16.37
CA THR A 45 8.22 3.96 -14.99
C THR A 45 7.73 2.88 -14.02
N ILE A 46 6.67 2.14 -14.38
CA ILE A 46 6.16 1.03 -13.56
C ILE A 46 7.21 -0.08 -13.40
N ILE A 47 7.93 -0.42 -14.48
CA ILE A 47 9.02 -1.40 -14.44
C ILE A 47 10.15 -0.91 -13.52
N LYS A 48 10.56 0.36 -13.63
CA LYS A 48 11.58 0.95 -12.75
C LYS A 48 11.16 0.95 -11.28
N SER A 49 9.88 1.20 -11.01
CA SER A 49 9.33 1.19 -9.66
C SER A 49 8.83 -0.18 -9.19
N LYS A 50 9.25 -1.30 -9.84
CA LYS A 50 8.73 -2.64 -9.52
C LYS A 50 8.87 -2.99 -8.04
N GLU A 51 10.03 -2.70 -7.45
CA GLU A 51 10.35 -3.08 -6.08
C GLU A 51 9.46 -2.35 -5.09
N VAL A 52 9.24 -1.05 -5.33
CA VAL A 52 8.33 -0.23 -4.55
C VAL A 52 6.90 -0.77 -4.69
N ILE A 53 6.45 -1.09 -5.90
CA ILE A 53 5.09 -1.58 -6.14
C ILE A 53 4.86 -2.94 -5.46
N LEU A 54 5.82 -3.87 -5.55
CA LEU A 54 5.76 -5.19 -4.93
C LEU A 54 5.81 -5.11 -3.40
N LYS A 55 6.71 -4.30 -2.85
CA LYS A 55 6.80 -4.04 -1.41
C LYS A 55 5.48 -3.47 -0.88
N ASN A 56 4.91 -2.49 -1.59
CA ASN A 56 3.61 -1.93 -1.23
C ASN A 56 2.47 -2.93 -1.36
N PHE A 57 2.51 -3.83 -2.34
CA PHE A 57 1.48 -4.87 -2.47
C PHE A 57 1.54 -5.90 -1.34
N ASN A 58 2.74 -6.18 -0.84
CA ASN A 58 2.94 -7.10 0.28
C ASN A 58 2.63 -6.46 1.64
N GLU A 59 2.91 -5.16 1.82
CA GLU A 59 2.64 -4.42 3.07
C GLU A 59 1.21 -3.87 3.16
N ASN A 60 0.55 -3.52 2.04
CA ASN A 60 -0.80 -3.00 2.04
C ASN A 60 -1.79 -4.05 1.52
N SER A 61 -2.74 -4.45 2.38
CA SER A 61 -3.98 -5.11 1.98
C SER A 61 -4.57 -4.38 0.77
N ALA A 62 -4.90 -5.14 -0.28
CA ALA A 62 -5.22 -4.70 -1.65
C ALA A 62 -6.39 -3.69 -1.79
N THR A 63 -6.96 -3.18 -0.69
CA THR A 63 -8.15 -2.33 -0.63
C THR A 63 -7.87 -0.85 -0.33
N ARG A 64 -6.65 -0.45 0.10
CA ARG A 64 -6.37 0.96 0.45
C ARG A 64 -6.20 1.84 -0.81
N LYS A 65 -7.17 2.74 -1.05
CA LYS A 65 -7.17 3.69 -2.19
C LYS A 65 -6.32 4.96 -1.97
N LYS A 66 -5.85 5.26 -0.74
CA LYS A 66 -5.01 6.44 -0.45
C LYS A 66 -3.87 6.10 0.51
N MET A 67 -2.65 6.47 0.12
CA MET A 67 -1.44 6.54 0.94
C MET A 67 -1.39 7.88 1.69
N LYS A 68 -2.27 8.10 2.66
CA LYS A 68 -1.98 9.10 3.69
C LYS A 68 -1.59 8.35 4.96
N PRO A 69 -0.35 8.51 5.47
CA PRO A 69 -0.09 8.15 6.86
C PRO A 69 -1.06 8.96 7.73
N GLY A 70 -1.63 8.32 8.76
CA GLY A 70 -2.41 9.04 9.75
C GLY A 70 -1.55 10.11 10.42
N GLU A 71 -2.19 11.08 11.07
CA GLU A 71 -1.51 12.13 11.84
C GLU A 71 -0.60 11.55 12.95
N TYR A 72 -0.84 10.29 13.34
CA TYR A 72 -0.12 9.55 14.37
C TYR A 72 0.39 8.19 13.89
N SER A 73 1.10 8.17 12.75
CA SER A 73 1.64 6.93 12.16
C SER A 73 2.52 6.13 13.12
N ASP A 74 3.16 6.79 14.07
CA ASP A 74 4.05 6.22 15.09
C ASP A 74 3.25 5.43 16.13
N ILE A 75 2.16 6.03 16.63
CA ILE A 75 1.21 5.39 17.53
C ILE A 75 0.54 4.19 16.85
N GLU A 76 0.06 4.37 15.61
CA GLU A 76 -0.57 3.30 14.82
C GLU A 76 0.38 2.10 14.65
N SER A 77 1.67 2.36 14.40
CA SER A 77 2.69 1.32 14.24
C SER A 77 2.95 0.54 15.54
N CYS A 78 3.05 1.25 16.67
CA CYS A 78 3.21 0.63 17.99
C CYS A 78 1.97 -0.20 18.38
N LEU A 79 0.78 0.35 18.15
CA LEU A 79 -0.49 -0.30 18.43
C LEU A 79 -0.66 -1.57 17.59
N LEU A 80 -0.31 -1.54 16.31
CA LEU A 80 -0.39 -2.68 15.41
C LEU A 80 0.55 -3.82 15.86
N LYS A 81 1.79 -3.49 16.26
CA LYS A 81 2.73 -4.48 16.81
C LYS A 81 2.19 -5.13 18.08
N TRP A 82 1.64 -4.34 19.00
CA TRP A 82 1.03 -4.85 20.23
C TRP A 82 -0.19 -5.73 19.93
N PHE A 83 -1.06 -5.29 19.02
CA PHE A 83 -2.23 -6.05 18.59
C PHE A 83 -1.84 -7.40 17.98
N GLN A 84 -0.80 -7.43 17.13
CA GLN A 84 -0.28 -8.67 16.55
C GLN A 84 0.23 -9.66 17.62
N GLN A 85 0.90 -9.16 18.67
CA GLN A 85 1.34 -10.00 19.80
C GLN A 85 0.16 -10.57 20.59
N CYS A 86 -0.93 -9.81 20.73
CA CYS A 86 -2.14 -10.30 21.39
C CYS A 86 -2.88 -11.33 20.55
N LEU A 87 -2.93 -11.15 19.23
CA LEU A 87 -3.47 -12.17 18.31
C LEU A 87 -2.67 -13.48 18.39
N ASP A 88 -1.34 -13.40 18.41
CA ASP A 88 -0.45 -14.56 18.55
C ASP A 88 -0.71 -15.30 19.87
N LYS A 89 -0.97 -14.55 20.95
CA LYS A 89 -1.35 -15.07 22.27
C LYS A 89 -2.82 -15.47 22.38
N LYS A 90 -3.61 -15.41 21.29
CA LYS A 90 -5.06 -15.64 21.24
C LYS A 90 -5.87 -14.83 22.25
N ILE A 91 -5.39 -13.64 22.59
CA ILE A 91 -6.07 -12.72 23.51
C ILE A 91 -7.14 -11.97 22.73
N SER A 92 -8.38 -12.06 23.18
CA SER A 92 -9.48 -11.27 22.61
C SER A 92 -9.34 -9.82 23.07
N ILE A 93 -8.93 -8.93 22.17
CA ILE A 93 -8.90 -7.50 22.42
C ILE A 93 -10.27 -6.90 22.09
N ASN A 94 -10.84 -6.17 23.04
CA ASN A 94 -12.03 -5.37 22.82
C ASN A 94 -11.66 -3.93 22.39
N GLY A 95 -12.61 -3.20 21.82
CA GLY A 95 -12.41 -1.81 21.39
C GLY A 95 -11.90 -0.87 22.50
N PRO A 96 -12.41 -0.95 23.74
CA PRO A 96 -11.91 -0.13 24.86
C PRO A 96 -10.44 -0.36 25.22
N ILE A 97 -9.99 -1.61 25.30
CA ILE A 97 -8.58 -1.94 25.60
C ILE A 97 -7.68 -1.43 24.46
N LEU A 98 -8.14 -1.55 23.21
CA LEU A 98 -7.39 -1.02 22.07
C LEU A 98 -7.22 0.50 22.15
N ARG A 99 -8.27 1.22 22.59
CA ARG A 99 -8.23 2.66 22.81
C ARG A 99 -7.29 3.04 23.95
N GLU A 100 -7.40 2.37 25.10
CA GLU A 100 -6.54 2.63 26.26
C GLU A 100 -5.06 2.44 25.91
N LYS A 101 -4.75 1.42 25.09
CA LYS A 101 -3.39 1.22 24.57
C LYS A 101 -2.96 2.28 23.57
N ALA A 102 -3.85 2.77 22.73
CA ALA A 102 -3.54 3.90 21.84
C ALA A 102 -3.22 5.17 22.64
N GLU A 103 -3.99 5.45 23.70
CA GLU A 103 -3.76 6.57 24.63
C GLU A 103 -2.41 6.40 25.36
N GLU A 104 -2.12 5.21 25.89
CA GLU A 104 -0.83 4.90 26.53
C GLU A 104 0.36 5.12 25.58
N PHE A 105 0.25 4.71 24.31
CA PHE A 105 1.29 4.98 23.31
C PHE A 105 1.37 6.47 22.95
N GLY A 106 0.24 7.18 22.90
CA GLY A 106 0.19 8.63 22.69
C GLY A 106 0.92 9.41 23.77
N TYR A 107 0.72 9.05 25.05
CA TYR A 107 1.46 9.64 26.16
C TYR A 107 2.96 9.31 26.09
N LYS A 108 3.33 8.05 25.81
CA LYS A 108 4.74 7.64 25.71
C LYS A 108 5.50 8.32 24.57
N LEU A 109 4.80 8.66 23.48
CA LEU A 109 5.38 9.29 22.30
C LEU A 109 5.23 10.82 22.33
N GLY A 110 4.61 11.41 23.36
CA GLY A 110 4.46 12.85 23.51
C GLY A 110 3.46 13.48 22.52
N HIS A 111 2.50 12.70 22.03
CA HIS A 111 1.46 13.18 21.10
C HIS A 111 0.18 13.63 21.81
N VAL A 112 0.05 13.32 23.10
CA VAL A 112 -1.10 13.68 23.94
C VAL A 112 -0.55 14.34 25.20
N ASP A 113 -0.56 15.67 25.23
CA ASP A 113 -0.47 16.43 26.47
C ASP A 113 -1.83 16.31 27.19
N GLY A 114 -1.81 15.93 28.46
CA GLY A 114 -3.00 15.73 29.29
C GLY A 114 -3.79 17.00 29.54
#